data_AF-A0A1H4GEV8-F1
#
_entry.id   AF-A0A1H4GEV8-F1
#
_cell.length_a   1.000
_cell.length_b   1.000
_cell.length_c   1.000
_cell.angle_alpha   90.00
_cell.angle_beta   90.00
_cell.angle_gamma   90.00
#
_symmetry.space_group_name_H-M   'P 1'
#
loop_
_entity.id
_entity.type
_entity.pdbx_description
1 polymer ?
#
loop_
_entity_poly.entity_id
_entity_poly.type
_entity_poly.pdbx_seq_one_letter_code
_entity_poly.pdbx_strand_id
1 'polypeptide(L)'
;MKTFAALSLAGAVVASGALAQAVSVGDVKKYAAFSKLEANIAELSLAASAHALMPPSMESTRALIAEEFEEDIEQVAGYVSYLRSVPLTDEESEALGAFEESWSELVSVGRSMMSDTFDAASNPSAVAGFWSKATETDETIDDVLDDIQARIGAGIPGV
;
A
#
# COMPACT_ATOMS: atom_id res chain seq x y z
N MET A 1 18.46 17.98 -29.31
CA MET A 1 16.99 18.02 -29.20
C MET A 1 16.45 16.75 -29.85
N LYS A 2 15.93 15.80 -29.07
CA LYS A 2 15.28 14.60 -29.58
C LYS A 2 13.78 14.73 -29.29
N THR A 3 13.01 14.64 -30.36
CA THR A 3 11.55 14.67 -30.43
C THR A 3 10.93 13.51 -29.64
N PHE A 4 9.94 13.82 -28.81
CA PHE A 4 9.00 12.85 -28.26
C PHE A 4 8.15 12.30 -29.41
N ALA A 5 8.32 11.01 -29.71
CA ALA A 5 7.37 10.29 -30.56
C ALA A 5 6.23 9.79 -29.66
N ALA A 6 5.07 10.44 -29.78
CA ALA A 6 3.81 9.89 -29.31
C ALA A 6 3.53 8.61 -30.11
N LEU A 7 3.73 7.44 -29.51
CA LEU A 7 3.38 6.18 -30.13
C LEU A 7 1.88 5.93 -29.87
N SER A 8 1.08 6.16 -30.91
CA SER A 8 -0.35 5.86 -30.92
C SER A 8 -0.56 4.34 -30.79
N LEU A 9 -1.04 3.91 -29.63
CA LEU A 9 -1.35 2.51 -29.30
C LEU A 9 -2.72 2.09 -29.88
N ALA A 10 -2.99 2.37 -31.17
CA ALA A 10 -4.31 2.19 -31.77
C ALA A 10 -4.33 1.36 -33.08
N GLY A 11 -3.20 0.77 -33.49
CA GLY A 11 -3.10 0.22 -34.84
C GLY A 11 -2.30 -1.07 -34.96
N ALA A 12 -2.71 -2.14 -34.26
CA ALA A 12 -2.29 -3.51 -34.57
C ALA A 12 -3.22 -4.56 -33.94
N VAL A 13 -4.54 -4.37 -34.03
CA VAL A 13 -5.53 -5.39 -33.62
C VAL A 13 -6.34 -5.79 -34.83
N VAL A 14 -5.74 -6.52 -35.77
CA VAL A 14 -6.48 -7.41 -36.67
C VAL A 14 -5.53 -8.52 -37.14
N ALA A 15 -5.96 -9.78 -36.99
CA ALA A 15 -5.43 -11.00 -37.64
C ALA A 15 -4.40 -11.86 -36.88
N SER A 16 -4.84 -12.45 -35.75
CA SER A 16 -4.74 -13.91 -35.52
C SER A 16 -5.53 -14.27 -34.26
N GLY A 17 -6.63 -15.00 -34.42
CA GLY A 17 -7.39 -15.51 -33.28
C GLY A 17 -6.58 -16.52 -32.48
N ALA A 18 -6.65 -16.39 -31.15
CA ALA A 18 -6.03 -17.20 -30.09
C ALA A 18 -4.55 -16.89 -29.78
N LEU A 19 -4.31 -16.62 -28.49
CA LEU A 19 -3.01 -16.45 -27.79
C LEU A 19 -2.33 -15.07 -27.89
N ALA A 20 -3.02 -14.06 -27.40
CA ALA A 20 -2.38 -12.97 -26.66
C ALA A 20 -3.35 -12.62 -25.52
N GLN A 21 -3.09 -13.11 -24.31
CA GLN A 21 -3.78 -12.63 -23.12
C GLN A 21 -3.48 -11.15 -23.03
N ALA A 22 -4.40 -10.29 -23.48
CA ALA A 22 -4.29 -8.87 -23.20
C ALA A 22 -4.15 -8.75 -21.68
N VAL A 23 -3.06 -8.14 -21.20
CA VAL A 23 -2.89 -7.77 -19.80
C VAL A 23 -4.23 -7.28 -19.27
N SER A 24 -4.79 -8.00 -18.30
CA SER A 24 -6.11 -7.66 -17.79
C SER A 24 -6.01 -6.28 -17.14
N VAL A 25 -6.77 -5.32 -17.65
CA VAL A 25 -6.91 -4.00 -17.02
C VAL A 25 -7.38 -4.14 -15.56
N GLY A 26 -8.09 -5.23 -15.24
CA GLY A 26 -8.45 -5.58 -13.87
C GLY A 26 -7.22 -5.89 -13.02
N ASP A 27 -6.30 -6.72 -13.49
CA ASP A 27 -5.09 -7.11 -12.75
C ASP A 27 -4.16 -5.92 -12.53
N VAL A 28 -3.98 -5.05 -13.53
CA VAL A 28 -3.17 -3.81 -13.38
C VAL A 28 -3.74 -2.91 -12.28
N LYS A 29 -5.07 -2.75 -12.22
CA LYS A 29 -5.68 -1.91 -11.19
C LYS A 29 -5.66 -2.56 -9.81
N LYS A 30 -5.79 -3.88 -9.72
CA LYS A 30 -5.64 -4.62 -8.45
C LYS A 30 -4.20 -4.48 -7.93
N TYR A 31 -3.21 -4.70 -8.80
CA TYR A 31 -1.80 -4.48 -8.47
C TYR A 31 -1.58 -3.08 -7.93
N ALA A 32 -2.02 -2.05 -8.67
CA ALA A 32 -1.87 -0.66 -8.25
C ALA A 32 -2.55 -0.36 -6.90
N ALA A 33 -3.68 -1.00 -6.60
CA ALA A 33 -4.36 -0.83 -5.32
C ALA A 33 -3.63 -1.55 -4.18
N PHE A 34 -3.18 -2.80 -4.36
CA PHE A 34 -2.37 -3.51 -3.36
C PHE A 34 -1.03 -2.81 -3.11
N SER A 35 -0.32 -2.36 -4.14
CA SER A 35 0.93 -1.60 -3.97
C SER A 35 0.71 -0.27 -3.25
N LYS A 36 -0.51 0.29 -3.32
CA LYS A 36 -0.86 1.48 -2.55
C LYS A 36 -1.11 1.16 -1.08
N LEU A 37 -1.63 -0.02 -0.76
CA LEU A 37 -1.70 -0.48 0.63
C LEU A 37 -0.30 -0.57 1.25
N GLU A 38 0.68 -1.17 0.55
CA GLU A 38 2.10 -1.23 1.00
C GLU A 38 2.70 0.16 1.21
N ALA A 39 2.55 1.04 0.21
CA ALA A 39 3.09 2.39 0.29
C ALA A 39 2.57 3.14 1.52
N ASN A 40 1.27 3.01 1.80
CA ASN A 40 0.65 3.64 2.95
C ASN A 40 1.09 3.03 4.30
N ILE A 41 1.49 1.75 4.37
CA ILE A 41 2.12 1.18 5.57
C ILE A 41 3.43 1.90 5.88
N ALA A 42 4.26 2.12 4.86
CA ALA A 42 5.54 2.81 5.02
C ALA A 42 5.34 4.28 5.44
N GLU A 43 4.41 4.99 4.77
CA GLU A 43 4.09 6.39 5.06
C GLU A 43 3.53 6.55 6.49
N LEU A 44 2.56 5.72 6.87
CA LEU A 44 1.99 5.71 8.23
C LEU A 44 3.04 5.40 9.30
N SER A 45 3.92 4.43 9.02
CA SER A 45 4.97 4.02 9.96
C SER A 45 6.01 5.11 10.18
N LEU A 46 6.35 5.82 9.10
CA LEU A 46 7.22 7.00 9.16
C LEU A 46 6.56 8.12 9.95
N ALA A 47 5.29 8.44 9.68
CA ALA A 47 4.57 9.49 10.37
C ALA A 47 4.50 9.23 11.89
N ALA A 48 4.07 8.03 12.29
CA ALA A 48 4.00 7.64 13.70
C ALA A 48 5.36 7.74 14.42
N SER A 49 6.42 7.25 13.78
CA SER A 49 7.76 7.28 14.35
C SER A 49 8.34 8.69 14.40
N ALA A 50 8.14 9.49 13.35
CA ALA A 50 8.59 10.86 13.29
C ALA A 50 7.92 11.70 14.38
N HIS A 51 6.61 11.57 14.54
CA HIS A 51 5.87 12.24 15.60
C HIS A 51 6.36 11.86 17.00
N ALA A 52 6.51 10.55 17.26
CA ALA A 52 6.96 10.02 18.54
C ALA A 52 8.37 10.48 18.94
N LEU A 53 9.24 10.72 17.96
CA LEU A 53 10.61 11.18 18.17
C LEU A 53 10.73 12.72 18.22
N MET A 54 9.69 13.46 17.81
CA MET A 54 9.73 14.91 17.81
C MET A 54 9.48 15.50 19.20
N PRO A 55 10.28 16.51 19.60
CA PRO A 55 10.07 17.18 20.88
C PRO A 55 8.71 17.91 20.89
N PRO A 56 8.03 17.97 22.06
CA PRO A 56 6.74 18.67 22.18
C PRO A 56 6.79 20.16 21.80
N SER A 57 7.96 20.78 21.79
CA SER A 57 8.16 22.17 21.35
C SER A 57 7.94 22.38 19.85
N MET A 58 7.85 21.31 19.05
CA MET A 58 7.56 21.36 17.61
C MET A 58 6.07 21.12 17.31
N GLU A 59 5.18 21.72 18.09
CA GLU A 59 3.72 21.52 18.05
C GLU A 59 3.13 21.63 16.62
N SER A 60 3.50 22.66 15.85
CA SER A 60 2.98 22.83 14.48
C SER A 60 3.41 21.73 13.52
N THR A 61 4.65 21.23 13.64
CA THR A 61 5.14 20.13 12.81
C THR A 61 4.51 18.81 13.23
N ARG A 62 4.34 18.60 14.54
CA ARG A 62 3.63 17.43 15.08
C ARG A 62 2.18 17.37 14.62
N ALA A 63 1.49 18.51 14.58
CA ALA A 63 0.12 18.60 14.08
C ALA A 63 0.02 18.24 12.58
N LEU A 64 0.94 18.70 11.74
CA LEU A 64 0.97 18.34 10.31
C LEU A 64 1.20 16.83 10.11
N ILE A 65 2.11 16.23 10.88
CA ILE A 65 2.37 14.78 10.79
C ILE A 65 1.16 13.97 11.29
N ALA A 66 0.43 14.50 12.28
CA ALA A 66 -0.80 13.86 12.72
C ALA A 66 -1.92 13.93 11.68
N GLU A 67 -1.97 15.02 10.90
CA GLU A 67 -2.87 15.13 9.75
C GLU A 67 -2.48 14.11 8.66
N GLU A 68 -1.20 14.06 8.26
CA GLU A 68 -0.69 13.07 7.29
C GLU A 68 -0.98 11.62 7.73
N PHE A 69 -0.76 11.30 9.01
CA PHE A 69 -1.06 9.98 9.56
C PHE A 69 -2.54 9.57 9.41
N GLU A 70 -3.48 10.50 9.63
CA GLU A 70 -4.91 10.21 9.46
C GLU A 70 -5.32 10.19 7.97
N GLU A 71 -4.70 11.02 7.12
CA GLU A 71 -4.90 10.96 5.66
C GLU A 71 -4.47 9.59 5.09
N ASP A 72 -3.36 9.02 5.57
CA ASP A 72 -2.91 7.69 5.15
C ASP A 72 -3.90 6.58 5.54
N ILE A 73 -4.54 6.71 6.71
CA ILE A 73 -5.60 5.80 7.17
C ILE A 73 -6.82 5.86 6.25
N GLU A 74 -7.24 7.08 5.89
CA GLU A 74 -8.37 7.29 5.00
C GLU A 74 -8.10 6.77 3.58
N GLN A 75 -6.88 6.97 3.07
CA GLN A 75 -6.45 6.44 1.78
C GLN A 75 -6.49 4.90 1.76
N VAL A 76 -5.96 4.23 2.80
CA VAL A 76 -6.05 2.77 2.91
C VAL A 76 -7.50 2.29 2.92
N ALA A 77 -8.38 2.94 3.68
CA ALA A 77 -9.80 2.60 3.68
C ALA A 77 -10.42 2.72 2.27
N GLY A 78 -10.02 3.74 1.51
CA GLY A 78 -10.42 3.92 0.10
C GLY A 78 -9.97 2.76 -0.80
N TYR A 79 -8.71 2.34 -0.69
CA TYR A 79 -8.16 1.24 -1.48
C TYR A 79 -8.75 -0.13 -1.10
N VAL A 80 -8.97 -0.39 0.20
CA VAL A 80 -9.67 -1.58 0.69
C VAL A 80 -11.09 -1.62 0.13
N SER A 81 -11.83 -0.50 0.21
CA SER A 81 -13.19 -0.41 -0.34
C SER A 81 -13.21 -0.69 -1.85
N TYR A 82 -12.24 -0.14 -2.59
CA TYR A 82 -12.08 -0.43 -4.01
C TYR A 82 -11.82 -1.92 -4.27
N LEU A 83 -10.87 -2.54 -3.56
CA LEU A 83 -10.53 -3.96 -3.73
C LEU A 83 -11.71 -4.88 -3.40
N ARG A 84 -12.49 -4.57 -2.37
CA ARG A 84 -13.73 -5.29 -2.03
C ARG A 84 -14.85 -5.11 -3.07
N SER A 85 -14.76 -4.11 -3.93
CA SER A 85 -15.76 -3.84 -4.99
C SER A 85 -15.46 -4.53 -6.32
N VAL A 86 -14.25 -5.08 -6.49
CA VAL A 86 -13.81 -5.76 -7.71
C VAL A 86 -13.72 -7.28 -7.51
N PRO A 87 -13.78 -8.09 -8.58
CA PRO A 87 -13.56 -9.52 -8.46
C PRO A 87 -12.13 -9.82 -7.98
N LEU A 88 -12.03 -10.52 -6.85
CA LEU A 88 -10.78 -11.04 -6.29
C LEU A 88 -10.77 -12.57 -6.43
N THR A 89 -9.58 -13.17 -6.52
CA THR A 89 -9.42 -14.61 -6.26
C THR A 89 -9.63 -14.90 -4.78
N ASP A 90 -9.75 -16.19 -4.43
CA ASP A 90 -9.89 -16.59 -3.03
C ASP A 90 -8.65 -16.17 -2.23
N GLU A 91 -7.45 -16.35 -2.80
CA GLU A 91 -6.17 -15.93 -2.21
C GLU A 91 -6.08 -14.41 -2.04
N GLU A 92 -6.44 -13.64 -3.08
CA GLU A 92 -6.46 -12.16 -3.01
C GLU A 92 -7.45 -11.67 -1.93
N SER A 93 -8.60 -12.35 -1.78
CA SER A 93 -9.61 -12.00 -0.78
C SER A 93 -9.20 -12.37 0.65
N GLU A 94 -8.52 -13.50 0.82
CA GLU A 94 -7.96 -13.95 2.11
C GLU A 94 -6.86 -13.01 2.58
N ALA A 95 -5.90 -12.70 1.71
CA ALA A 95 -4.83 -11.75 1.99
C ALA A 95 -5.36 -10.36 2.34
N LEU A 96 -6.35 -9.84 1.60
CA LEU A 96 -6.99 -8.58 1.94
C LEU A 96 -7.67 -8.61 3.33
N GLY A 97 -8.25 -9.75 3.72
CA GLY A 97 -8.81 -9.93 5.06
C GLY A 97 -7.74 -9.90 6.16
N ALA A 98 -6.63 -10.61 5.95
CA ALA A 98 -5.49 -10.60 6.87
C ALA A 98 -4.84 -9.22 6.98
N PHE A 99 -4.71 -8.52 5.85
CA PHE A 99 -4.26 -7.12 5.81
C PHE A 99 -5.16 -6.22 6.65
N GLU A 100 -6.49 -6.27 6.47
CA GLU A 100 -7.43 -5.42 7.21
C GLU A 100 -7.32 -5.62 8.75
N GLU A 101 -7.16 -6.87 9.20
CA GLU A 101 -6.96 -7.18 10.62
C GLU A 101 -5.61 -6.62 11.12
N SER A 102 -4.52 -6.91 10.41
CA SER A 102 -3.18 -6.46 10.78
C SER A 102 -3.05 -4.93 10.73
N TRP A 103 -3.66 -4.28 9.74
CA TRP A 103 -3.73 -2.83 9.58
C TRP A 103 -4.45 -2.15 10.75
N SER A 104 -5.60 -2.70 11.17
CA SER A 104 -6.34 -2.15 12.32
C SER A 104 -5.50 -2.18 13.61
N GLU A 105 -4.72 -3.23 13.81
CA GLU A 105 -3.79 -3.33 14.94
C GLU A 105 -2.63 -2.32 14.81
N LEU A 106 -2.03 -2.21 13.62
CA LEU A 106 -0.96 -1.25 13.33
C LEU A 106 -1.42 0.19 13.59
N VAL A 107 -2.60 0.57 13.10
CA VAL A 107 -3.20 1.89 13.32
C VAL A 107 -3.45 2.16 14.80
N SER A 108 -3.94 1.17 15.54
CA SER A 108 -4.17 1.30 16.99
C SER A 108 -2.88 1.61 17.73
N VAL A 109 -1.79 0.90 17.43
CA VAL A 109 -0.47 1.15 18.02
C VAL A 109 0.09 2.50 17.56
N GLY A 110 -0.03 2.81 16.26
CA GLY A 110 0.40 4.09 15.68
C GLY A 110 -0.27 5.28 16.36
N ARG A 111 -1.59 5.25 16.57
CA ARG A 111 -2.32 6.31 17.29
C ARG A 111 -1.86 6.47 18.74
N SER A 112 -1.47 5.38 19.40
CA SER A 112 -0.85 5.46 20.73
C SER A 112 0.49 6.21 20.69
N MET A 113 1.31 5.97 19.67
CA MET A 113 2.57 6.69 19.43
C MET A 113 2.37 8.15 19.03
N MET A 114 1.24 8.46 18.39
CA MET A 114 0.82 9.82 18.04
C MET A 114 0.31 10.63 19.24
N SER A 115 0.19 10.04 20.43
CA SER A 115 -0.24 10.76 21.63
C SER A 115 0.79 11.80 22.09
N ASP A 116 0.32 12.94 22.59
CA ASP A 116 1.18 13.97 23.19
C ASP A 116 1.93 13.50 24.45
N THR A 117 1.42 12.45 25.08
CA THR A 117 2.04 11.84 26.26
C THR A 117 2.98 10.69 25.93
N PHE A 118 3.10 10.31 24.66
CA PHE A 118 4.02 9.25 24.25
C PHE A 118 5.47 9.73 24.33
N ASP A 119 6.29 9.00 25.07
CA ASP A 119 7.73 9.23 25.17
C ASP A 119 8.47 8.03 24.57
N ALA A 120 8.97 8.19 23.34
CA ALA A 120 9.72 7.17 22.63
C ALA A 120 11.00 6.75 23.37
N ALA A 121 11.66 7.68 24.07
CA ALA A 121 12.91 7.39 24.78
C ALA A 121 12.66 6.47 25.99
N SER A 122 11.50 6.61 26.63
CA SER A 122 11.07 5.74 27.73
C SER A 122 10.40 4.44 27.27
N ASN A 123 9.99 4.35 26.00
CA ASN A 123 9.25 3.20 25.45
C ASN A 123 9.89 2.58 24.20
N PRO A 124 11.20 2.25 24.19
CA PRO A 124 11.87 1.75 22.99
C PRO A 124 11.30 0.41 22.48
N SER A 125 10.77 -0.43 23.38
CA SER A 125 10.11 -1.69 22.99
C SER A 125 8.79 -1.48 22.26
N ALA A 126 8.05 -0.41 22.58
CA ALA A 126 6.82 -0.07 21.88
C ALA A 126 7.13 0.37 20.45
N VAL A 127 8.16 1.21 20.28
CA VAL A 127 8.64 1.64 18.95
C VAL A 127 9.13 0.44 18.14
N ALA A 128 9.93 -0.45 18.72
CA ALA A 128 10.40 -1.66 18.03
C ALA A 128 9.23 -2.61 17.67
N GLY A 129 8.27 -2.78 18.57
CA GLY A 129 7.08 -3.60 18.33
C GLY A 129 6.20 -3.03 17.21
N PHE A 130 6.08 -1.70 17.12
CA PHE A 130 5.38 -1.04 16.02
C PHE A 130 6.04 -1.31 14.66
N TRP A 131 7.37 -1.19 14.56
CA TRP A 131 8.10 -1.51 13.32
C TRP A 131 8.00 -2.99 12.94
N SER A 132 8.08 -3.90 13.92
CA SER A 132 7.84 -5.33 13.68
C SER A 132 6.45 -5.56 13.11
N LYS A 133 5.44 -4.91 13.68
CA LYS A 133 4.06 -5.02 13.22
C LYS A 133 3.88 -4.45 11.82
N ALA A 134 4.50 -3.32 11.51
CA ALA A 134 4.47 -2.73 10.17
C ALA A 134 5.02 -3.70 9.12
N THR A 135 6.16 -4.35 9.41
CA THR A 135 6.73 -5.38 8.53
C THR A 135 5.79 -6.58 8.39
N GLU A 136 5.22 -7.08 9.49
CA GLU A 136 4.24 -8.18 9.44
C GLU A 136 2.99 -7.81 8.62
N THR A 137 2.52 -6.55 8.69
CA THR A 137 1.39 -6.06 7.87
C THR A 137 1.77 -5.99 6.38
N ASP A 138 2.97 -5.51 6.06
CA ASP A 138 3.51 -5.43 4.69
C ASP A 138 3.60 -6.83 4.04
N GLU A 139 4.16 -7.79 4.77
CA GLU A 139 4.32 -9.18 4.32
C GLU A 139 2.97 -9.86 3.98
N THR A 140 1.82 -9.35 4.46
CA THR A 140 0.51 -9.94 4.13
C THR A 140 0.08 -9.77 2.67
N ILE A 141 0.67 -8.82 1.95
CA ILE A 141 0.28 -8.47 0.57
C ILE A 141 1.38 -8.67 -0.47
N ASP A 142 2.62 -8.93 -0.04
CA ASP A 142 3.77 -9.26 -0.91
C ASP A 142 3.45 -10.41 -1.89
N ASP A 143 3.00 -11.56 -1.35
CA ASP A 143 2.70 -12.75 -2.15
C ASP A 143 1.60 -12.47 -3.21
N VAL A 144 0.62 -11.64 -2.86
CA VAL A 144 -0.46 -11.24 -3.78
C VAL A 144 0.09 -10.34 -4.89
N LEU A 145 0.98 -9.42 -4.57
CA LEU A 145 1.58 -8.54 -5.55
C LEU A 145 2.47 -9.28 -6.54
N ASP A 146 3.27 -10.23 -6.07
CA ASP A 146 4.09 -11.09 -6.91
C ASP A 146 3.22 -11.94 -7.86
N ASP A 147 2.12 -12.49 -7.36
CA ASP A 147 1.19 -13.30 -8.15
C ASP A 147 0.42 -12.47 -9.20
N ILE A 148 -0.07 -11.28 -8.83
CA ILE A 148 -0.70 -10.37 -9.81
C ILE A 148 0.34 -9.91 -10.84
N GLN A 149 1.58 -9.61 -10.43
CA GLN A 149 2.66 -9.22 -11.33
C GLN A 149 3.01 -10.35 -12.30
N ALA A 150 3.04 -11.61 -11.84
CA ALA A 150 3.25 -12.78 -12.70
C ALA A 150 2.13 -12.92 -13.74
N ARG A 151 0.86 -12.72 -13.36
CA ARG A 151 -0.27 -12.68 -14.32
C ARG A 151 -0.12 -11.58 -15.35
N ILE A 152 0.25 -10.37 -14.93
CA ILE A 152 0.50 -9.23 -15.82
C ILE A 152 1.63 -9.57 -16.80
N GLY A 153 2.76 -10.09 -16.30
CA GLY A 153 3.92 -10.45 -17.11
C GLY A 153 3.64 -11.56 -18.12
N ALA A 154 2.89 -12.59 -17.73
CA ALA A 154 2.45 -13.66 -18.64
C ALA A 154 1.54 -13.15 -19.78
N GLY A 155 0.86 -12.02 -19.59
CA GLY A 155 0.06 -11.32 -20.60
C GLY A 155 0.86 -10.48 -21.61
N ILE A 156 2.19 -10.38 -21.48
CA ILE A 156 3.04 -9.62 -22.41
C ILE A 156 3.87 -10.60 -23.26
N PRO A 157 3.56 -10.83 -24.55
CA PRO A 157 4.36 -11.71 -25.39
C PRO A 157 5.74 -11.10 -25.65
N GLY A 158 6.82 -11.81 -25.27
CA GLY A 158 8.19 -11.51 -25.69
C GLY A 158 9.07 -10.72 -24.71
N VAL A 159 8.72 -10.70 -23.42
CA VAL A 159 9.63 -10.33 -22.32
C VAL A 159 10.14 -11.60 -21.65
#